data_AF-A0A9Q0PWD5-F1
#
_entry.id   AF-A0A9Q0PWD5-F1
#
_cell.length_a   1.000
_cell.length_b   1.000
_cell.length_c   1.000
_cell.angle_alpha   90.00
_cell.angle_beta   90.00
_cell.angle_gamma   90.00
#
_symmetry.space_group_name_H-M   'P 1'
#
loop_
_entity.id
_entity.type
_entity.pdbx_description
1 polymer ?
#
loop_
_entity_poly.entity_id
_entity_poly.type
_entity_poly.pdbx_seq_one_letter_code
_entity_poly.pdbx_strand_id
1 'polypeptide(L)'
;METHKPYLLSAVFVLVILSFLHAQSSQAARLNPVEAGILMPTEKDGPEVDDDDGEEIGTRWAVLVAGSSGYGNYRHQADVCHAYQLLRKGGIKEENIVVFMYDDIAEHELNPRPGVLINHPQGDDVYAGVPK
;
A
#
# COMPACT_ATOMS: atom_id res chain seq x y z
N MET A 1 -63.90 4.08 7.46
CA MET A 1 -63.21 3.04 6.66
C MET A 1 -61.71 3.32 6.81
N GLU A 2 -61.14 2.94 7.96
CA GLU A 2 -59.74 3.22 8.32
C GLU A 2 -59.03 1.88 8.56
N THR A 3 -58.22 1.43 7.61
CA THR A 3 -57.41 0.20 7.73
C THR A 3 -56.00 0.35 7.14
N HIS A 4 -55.42 1.55 7.16
CA HIS A 4 -54.06 1.79 6.60
C HIS A 4 -52.96 2.08 7.64
N LYS A 5 -53.26 2.04 8.94
CA LYS A 5 -52.26 2.37 9.99
C LYS A 5 -51.28 1.27 10.43
N PRO A 6 -51.53 -0.06 10.34
CA PRO A 6 -50.61 -1.03 10.94
C PRO A 6 -49.31 -1.22 10.13
N TYR A 7 -49.37 -1.03 8.81
CA TYR A 7 -48.21 -1.22 7.93
C TYR A 7 -47.22 -0.05 7.98
N LEU A 8 -47.70 1.16 8.26
CA LEU A 8 -46.83 2.34 8.33
C LEU A 8 -45.93 2.31 9.58
N LEU A 9 -46.48 1.93 10.74
CA LEU A 9 -45.66 1.74 11.96
C LEU A 9 -44.66 0.59 11.80
N SER A 10 -45.07 -0.51 11.17
CA SER A 10 -44.19 -1.66 10.89
C SER A 10 -43.03 -1.27 9.94
N ALA A 11 -43.32 -0.54 8.87
CA ALA A 11 -42.31 -0.08 7.93
C ALA A 11 -41.31 0.91 8.56
N VAL A 12 -41.78 1.81 9.42
CA VAL A 12 -40.90 2.72 10.18
C VAL A 12 -40.02 1.93 11.16
N PHE A 13 -40.55 0.92 11.83
CA PHE A 13 -39.77 0.09 12.76
C PHE A 13 -38.70 -0.74 12.03
N VAL A 14 -39.01 -1.29 10.85
CA VAL A 14 -38.04 -2.00 10.00
C VAL A 14 -36.97 -1.05 9.46
N LEU A 15 -37.32 0.17 9.04
CA LEU A 15 -36.37 1.18 8.60
C LEU A 15 -35.44 1.65 9.74
N VAL A 16 -35.97 1.77 10.96
CA VAL A 16 -35.17 2.08 12.15
C VAL A 16 -34.18 0.95 12.45
N ILE A 17 -34.63 -0.32 12.43
CA ILE A 17 -33.72 -1.48 12.62
C ILE A 17 -32.65 -1.54 11.53
N LEU A 18 -33.01 -1.28 10.26
CA LEU A 18 -32.04 -1.25 9.15
C LEU A 18 -31.02 -0.11 9.28
N SER A 19 -31.42 1.04 9.85
CA SER A 19 -30.50 2.14 10.13
C SER A 19 -29.51 1.81 11.26
N PHE A 20 -29.93 1.05 12.27
CA PHE A 20 -29.04 0.56 13.33
C PHE A 20 -28.11 -0.57 12.84
N LEU A 21 -28.55 -1.41 11.89
CA LEU A 21 -27.67 -2.41 11.24
C LEU A 21 -26.56 -1.78 10.38
N HIS A 22 -26.84 -0.65 9.71
CA HIS A 22 -25.81 0.10 8.98
C HIS A 22 -24.87 0.87 9.91
N ALA A 23 -25.29 1.17 11.14
CA ALA A 23 -24.50 1.94 12.10
C ALA A 23 -23.53 1.09 12.95
N GLN A 24 -23.57 -0.25 12.87
CA GLN A 24 -22.74 -1.14 13.72
C GLN A 24 -21.67 -1.96 12.98
N SER A 25 -21.43 -1.76 11.68
CA SER A 25 -20.30 -2.44 11.00
C SER A 25 -18.95 -1.74 11.17
N SER A 26 -18.89 -0.60 11.87
CA SER A 26 -17.66 0.19 12.03
C SER A 26 -17.19 0.21 13.48
N GLN A 27 -17.00 -0.96 14.10
CA GLN A 27 -16.22 -1.05 15.33
C GLN A 27 -15.61 -2.45 15.52
N ALA A 28 -14.92 -2.94 14.49
CA ALA A 28 -13.74 -3.74 14.76
C ALA A 28 -12.65 -2.74 15.15
N ALA A 29 -12.43 -2.57 16.45
CA ALA A 29 -11.25 -1.90 16.96
C ALA A 29 -10.03 -2.58 16.32
N ARG A 30 -9.46 -1.93 15.29
CA ARG A 30 -8.22 -2.36 14.68
C ARG A 30 -7.15 -2.12 15.73
N LEU A 31 -6.65 -3.21 16.30
CA LEU A 31 -5.35 -3.22 16.95
C LEU A 31 -4.38 -2.58 15.95
N ASN A 32 -3.76 -1.44 16.30
CA ASN A 32 -2.68 -0.82 15.52
C ASN A 32 -1.41 -1.66 15.78
N PRO A 33 -0.96 -2.52 14.85
CA PRO A 33 0.22 -3.34 15.14
C PRO A 33 1.48 -2.57 14.77
N VAL A 34 1.44 -1.76 13.70
CA VAL A 34 2.45 -0.80 13.24
C VAL A 34 1.75 0.04 12.16
N GLU A 35 1.96 1.35 12.07
CA GLU A 35 1.70 2.07 10.82
C GLU A 35 2.59 1.43 9.74
N ALA A 36 2.01 0.55 8.91
CA ALA A 36 2.71 -0.16 7.84
C ALA A 36 2.98 0.76 6.63
N GLY A 37 3.41 2.00 6.91
CA GLY A 37 4.08 2.84 5.94
C GLY A 37 5.53 2.39 5.86
N ILE A 38 6.09 2.33 4.66
CA ILE A 38 7.54 2.31 4.52
C ILE A 38 8.04 3.59 5.20
N LEU A 39 8.68 3.46 6.35
CA LEU A 39 9.29 4.59 7.06
C LEU A 39 10.25 5.26 6.10
N MET A 40 9.85 6.43 5.64
CA MET A 40 10.65 7.17 4.69
C MET A 40 11.85 7.75 5.44
N PRO A 41 13.03 7.81 4.82
CA PRO A 41 14.18 8.44 5.45
C PRO A 41 13.98 9.86 5.99
N THR A 42 12.95 10.55 5.47
CA THR A 42 12.50 11.90 5.82
C THR A 42 11.48 11.94 6.96
N GLU A 43 10.86 10.83 7.35
CA GLU A 43 9.99 10.74 8.52
C GLU A 43 10.87 10.71 9.78
N LYS A 44 11.06 11.88 10.39
CA LYS A 44 11.67 12.04 11.72
C LYS A 44 10.60 11.72 12.77
N ASP A 45 10.57 10.49 13.27
CA ASP A 45 9.67 10.07 14.38
C ASP A 45 10.30 10.30 15.77
N GLY A 46 10.94 11.44 15.98
CA GLY A 46 11.50 11.78 17.27
C GLY A 46 11.60 13.29 17.46
N PRO A 47 11.56 13.79 18.71
CA PRO A 47 12.02 15.15 18.96
C PRO A 47 13.41 15.31 18.32
N GLU A 48 13.70 16.49 17.77
CA GLU A 48 15.08 16.86 17.47
C GLU A 48 15.80 16.91 18.81
N VAL A 49 16.29 15.75 19.26
CA VAL A 49 17.23 15.71 20.34
C VAL A 49 18.48 16.27 19.71
N ASP A 50 18.92 17.42 20.21
CA ASP A 50 20.27 17.92 19.99
C ASP A 50 21.22 16.92 20.67
N ASP A 51 21.38 15.75 20.05
CA ASP A 51 22.30 14.70 20.42
C ASP A 51 23.70 15.14 19.95
N ASP A 52 24.27 16.08 20.72
CA ASP A 52 25.69 16.46 20.70
C ASP A 52 26.61 15.31 21.18
N ASP A 53 26.14 14.07 21.14
CA ASP A 53 26.89 12.86 21.47
C ASP A 53 27.11 11.93 20.27
N GLY A 54 27.07 12.45 19.04
CA GLY A 54 27.67 11.77 17.88
C GLY A 54 27.16 10.35 17.61
N GLU A 55 25.90 10.06 17.96
CA GLU A 55 25.29 8.78 17.64
C GLU A 55 25.18 8.66 16.11
N GLU A 56 26.05 7.84 15.51
CA GLU A 56 25.99 7.56 14.07
C GLU A 56 24.63 6.94 13.75
N ILE A 57 23.78 7.69 13.04
CA ILE A 57 22.58 7.14 12.42
C ILE A 57 23.02 5.98 11.52
N GLY A 58 22.70 4.75 11.95
CA GLY A 58 23.11 3.53 11.26
C GLY A 58 22.65 3.47 9.80
N THR A 59 23.30 2.61 9.01
CA THR A 59 22.92 2.45 7.59
C THR A 59 21.60 1.69 7.47
N ARG A 60 20.61 2.28 6.78
CA ARG A 60 19.32 1.64 6.51
C ARG A 60 19.40 0.71 5.30
N TRP A 61 18.79 -0.47 5.43
CA TRP A 61 18.73 -1.51 4.39
C TRP A 61 17.28 -1.90 4.11
N ALA A 62 17.02 -2.38 2.90
CA ALA A 62 15.73 -2.94 2.51
C ALA A 62 15.89 -4.22 1.69
N VAL A 63 14.94 -5.13 1.85
CA VAL A 63 14.79 -6.33 1.01
C VAL A 63 13.37 -6.33 0.46
N LEU A 64 13.23 -6.23 -0.86
CA LEU A 64 11.94 -6.19 -1.57
C LEU A 64 11.73 -7.50 -2.31
N VAL A 65 10.59 -8.15 -2.12
CA VAL A 65 10.35 -9.49 -2.67
C VAL A 65 8.96 -9.59 -3.33
N ALA A 66 8.94 -9.93 -4.62
CA ALA A 66 7.74 -10.34 -5.34
C ALA A 66 7.66 -11.87 -5.33
N GLY A 67 6.72 -12.43 -4.55
CA GLY A 67 6.58 -13.86 -4.34
C GLY A 67 5.89 -14.64 -5.47
N SER A 68 5.77 -14.09 -6.67
CA SER A 68 5.05 -14.72 -7.79
C SER A 68 5.52 -14.23 -9.16
N SER A 69 5.29 -15.03 -10.19
CA SER A 69 5.57 -14.73 -11.60
C SER A 69 4.31 -14.78 -12.47
N GLY A 70 4.46 -14.45 -13.75
CA GLY A 70 3.42 -14.47 -14.77
C GLY A 70 2.58 -13.19 -14.82
N TYR A 71 2.11 -12.82 -16.02
CA TYR A 71 1.41 -11.55 -16.25
C TYR A 71 0.12 -11.38 -15.44
N GLY A 72 -0.58 -12.47 -15.08
CA GLY A 72 -1.74 -12.41 -14.16
C GLY A 72 -1.39 -11.92 -12.74
N ASN A 73 -0.10 -11.93 -12.39
CA ASN A 73 0.45 -11.44 -11.12
C ASN A 73 1.26 -10.15 -11.27
N TYR A 74 1.09 -9.43 -12.39
CA TYR A 74 1.73 -8.14 -12.70
C TYR A 74 1.89 -7.23 -11.46
N ARG A 75 0.82 -7.09 -10.67
CA ARG A 75 0.77 -6.24 -9.48
C ARG A 75 1.89 -6.49 -8.47
N HIS A 76 2.32 -7.73 -8.25
CA HIS A 76 3.32 -8.02 -7.22
C HIS A 76 4.72 -7.52 -7.60
N GLN A 77 5.09 -7.58 -8.88
CA GLN A 77 6.37 -7.01 -9.35
C GLN A 77 6.28 -5.49 -9.51
N ALA A 78 5.11 -4.96 -9.92
CA ALA A 78 4.87 -3.53 -9.96
C ALA A 78 4.92 -2.88 -8.56
N ASP A 79 4.40 -3.55 -7.52
CA ASP A 79 4.50 -3.13 -6.12
C ASP A 79 5.96 -3.06 -5.65
N VAL A 80 6.78 -4.08 -5.96
CA VAL A 80 8.22 -4.09 -5.65
C VAL A 80 8.96 -2.96 -6.36
N CYS A 81 8.72 -2.78 -7.65
CA CYS A 81 9.31 -1.71 -8.43
C CYS A 81 8.93 -0.33 -7.85
N HIS A 82 7.66 -0.14 -7.49
CA HIS A 82 7.19 1.11 -6.89
C HIS A 82 7.82 1.36 -5.51
N ALA A 83 7.90 0.34 -4.66
CA ALA A 83 8.60 0.44 -3.37
C ALA A 83 10.08 0.82 -3.54
N TYR A 84 10.77 0.24 -4.53
CA TYR A 84 12.14 0.63 -4.86
C TYR A 84 12.24 2.13 -5.19
N GLN A 85 11.37 2.66 -6.06
CA GLN A 85 11.39 4.07 -6.41
C GLN A 85 11.15 4.98 -5.20
N LEU A 86 10.25 4.59 -4.29
CA LEU A 86 10.02 5.32 -3.04
C LEU A 86 11.28 5.35 -2.17
N LEU A 87 11.91 4.19 -1.92
CA LEU A 87 13.13 4.10 -1.11
C LEU A 87 14.29 4.91 -1.72
N ARG A 88 14.46 4.85 -3.04
CA ARG A 88 15.48 5.64 -3.75
C ARG A 88 15.21 7.14 -3.62
N LYS A 89 13.97 7.57 -3.81
CA LYS A 89 13.56 8.98 -3.60
C LYS A 89 13.75 9.42 -2.15
N GLY A 90 13.59 8.49 -1.20
CA GLY A 90 13.90 8.69 0.21
C GLY A 90 15.40 8.83 0.49
N GLY A 91 16.28 8.45 -0.42
CA GLY A 91 17.73 8.54 -0.20
C GLY A 91 18.36 7.27 0.38
N ILE A 92 17.66 6.12 0.35
CA ILE A 92 18.34 4.84 0.53
C ILE A 92 19.21 4.59 -0.71
N LYS A 93 20.49 4.27 -0.47
CA LYS A 93 21.43 3.98 -1.56
C LYS A 93 21.08 2.64 -2.20
N GLU A 94 21.37 2.52 -3.48
CA GLU A 94 21.03 1.33 -4.27
C GLU A 94 21.72 0.08 -3.73
N GLU A 95 22.99 0.21 -3.32
CA GLU A 95 23.75 -0.88 -2.72
C GLU A 95 23.12 -1.41 -1.41
N ASN A 96 22.15 -0.69 -0.84
CA ASN A 96 21.43 -1.05 0.38
C ASN A 96 20.02 -1.60 0.13
N ILE A 97 19.59 -1.75 -1.12
CA ILE A 97 18.28 -2.27 -1.50
C ILE A 97 18.45 -3.56 -2.30
N VAL A 98 18.12 -4.69 -1.68
CA VAL A 98 18.13 -5.99 -2.35
C VAL A 98 16.74 -6.25 -2.93
N VAL A 99 16.66 -6.51 -4.23
CA VAL A 99 15.39 -6.76 -4.93
C VAL A 99 15.34 -8.21 -5.40
N PHE A 100 14.23 -8.88 -5.10
CA PHE A 100 13.88 -10.19 -5.64
C PHE A 100 12.57 -10.06 -6.41
N MET A 101 12.64 -10.22 -7.72
CA MET A 101 11.47 -10.34 -8.60
C MET A 101 11.82 -11.29 -9.74
N TYR A 102 10.81 -11.95 -10.31
CA TYR A 102 11.03 -12.93 -11.36
C TYR A 102 11.47 -12.30 -12.70
N ASP A 103 11.13 -11.02 -12.88
CA ASP A 103 11.52 -10.19 -14.04
C ASP A 103 10.92 -10.63 -15.38
N ASP A 104 9.72 -11.21 -15.35
CA ASP A 104 8.98 -11.70 -16.53
C ASP A 104 7.82 -10.79 -16.95
N ILE A 105 7.75 -9.55 -16.46
CA ILE A 105 6.62 -8.63 -16.71
C ILE A 105 6.94 -7.57 -17.76
N ALA A 106 8.12 -6.94 -17.70
CA ALA A 106 8.43 -5.79 -18.55
C ALA A 106 8.41 -6.13 -20.04
N GLU A 107 9.00 -7.27 -20.41
CA GLU A 107 9.06 -7.78 -21.78
C GLU A 107 8.02 -8.87 -22.07
N HIS A 108 7.00 -9.02 -21.23
CA HIS A 108 5.96 -10.02 -21.45
C HIS A 108 5.14 -9.70 -22.71
N GLU A 109 4.77 -10.72 -23.50
CA GLU A 109 4.01 -10.54 -24.75
C GLU A 109 2.65 -9.82 -24.57
N LEU A 110 2.07 -9.94 -23.37
CA LEU A 110 0.82 -9.30 -22.98
C LEU A 110 0.99 -7.87 -22.43
N ASN A 111 2.23 -7.40 -22.23
CA ASN A 111 2.48 -6.04 -21.80
C ASN A 111 2.27 -5.07 -22.97
N PRO A 112 1.24 -4.20 -22.95
CA PRO A 112 0.99 -3.26 -24.04
C PRO A 112 2.05 -2.15 -24.14
N ARG A 113 2.93 -2.02 -23.12
CA ARG A 113 4.03 -1.07 -23.08
C ARG A 113 5.33 -1.81 -22.70
N PRO A 114 5.99 -2.48 -23.65
CA PRO A 114 7.23 -3.20 -23.39
C PRO A 114 8.27 -2.32 -22.67
N GLY A 115 8.96 -2.91 -21.69
CA GLY A 115 9.94 -2.22 -20.86
C GLY A 115 9.38 -1.32 -19.76
N VAL A 116 8.05 -1.17 -19.65
CA VAL A 116 7.41 -0.26 -18.68
C VAL A 116 6.49 -1.02 -17.73
N LEU A 117 6.62 -0.75 -16.42
CA LEU A 117 5.63 -1.13 -15.40
C LEU A 117 5.06 0.13 -14.75
N ILE A 118 3.73 0.23 -14.64
CA ILE A 118 3.05 1.17 -13.74
C ILE A 118 2.45 0.44 -12.54
N ASN A 119 2.38 1.12 -11.38
CA ASN A 119 1.65 0.62 -10.20
C ASN A 119 0.39 1.43 -9.87
N HIS A 120 -0.01 2.35 -10.76
CA HIS A 120 -1.23 3.15 -10.66
C HIS A 120 -1.72 3.46 -12.09
N PRO A 121 -3.04 3.53 -12.38
CA PRO A 121 -3.54 3.71 -13.75
C PRO A 121 -3.02 4.96 -14.46
N GLN A 122 -2.75 6.03 -13.71
CA GLN A 122 -2.12 7.27 -14.19
C GLN A 122 -0.69 7.46 -13.67
N GLY A 123 -0.05 6.38 -13.19
CA GLY A 123 1.31 6.42 -12.66
C GLY A 123 2.38 6.42 -13.74
N ASP A 124 3.56 6.86 -13.35
CA ASP A 124 4.77 6.79 -14.18
C ASP A 124 5.37 5.37 -14.19
N ASP A 125 6.36 5.16 -15.06
CA ASP A 125 7.15 3.93 -15.04
C ASP A 125 7.88 3.76 -13.71
N VAL A 126 7.74 2.59 -13.11
CA VAL A 126 8.42 2.19 -11.88
C VAL A 126 9.53 1.16 -12.14
N TYR A 127 9.63 0.61 -13.35
CA TYR A 127 10.58 -0.46 -13.69
C TYR A 127 12.00 0.04 -13.94
N ALA A 128 12.16 1.18 -14.62
CA ALA A 128 13.47 1.71 -14.94
C ALA A 128 14.35 1.91 -13.70
N GLY A 129 15.58 1.39 -13.77
CA GLY A 129 16.58 1.55 -12.72
C GLY A 129 16.43 0.62 -11.51
N VAL A 130 15.46 -0.30 -11.50
CA VAL A 130 15.36 -1.35 -10.47
C VAL A 130 16.48 -2.39 -10.69
N PRO A 131 17.30 -2.71 -9.66
CA PRO A 131 18.37 -3.70 -9.78
C PRO A 131 17.83 -5.12 -9.96
N LYS A 132 18.64 -5.99 -10.58
CA LYS A 132 18.29 -7.37 -10.98
C LYS A 132 19.26 -8.37 -10.38
#